data_AF-A0A7W3APF5-F1
#
_entry.id   AF-A0A7W3APF5-F1
#
_cell.length_a   1.000
_cell.length_b   1.000
_cell.length_c   1.000
_cell.angle_alpha   90.00
_cell.angle_beta   90.00
_cell.angle_gamma   90.00
#
_symmetry.space_group_name_H-M   'P 1'
#
loop_
_entity.id
_entity.type
_entity.pdbx_description
1 polymer ?
#
loop_
_entity_poly.entity_id
_entity_poly.type
_entity_poly.pdbx_seq_one_letter_code
_entity_poly.pdbx_strand_id
1 'polypeptide(L)' 'MPTIWITRDGDVLDAICATHYGTENLSAVLTLVLEANQGLAEKGAVYPAGIRIVLPEITQQVSESPYSLWD' A
#
# COMPACT_ATOMS: atom_id res chain seq x y z
N MET A 1 7.85 0.68 13.17
CA MET A 1 7.88 2.07 12.62
C MET A 1 7.01 2.09 11.37
N PRO A 2 6.27 3.17 11.04
CA PRO A 2 5.45 3.18 9.83
C PRO A 2 6.33 3.07 8.58
N THR A 3 6.03 2.10 7.71
CA THR A 3 6.74 1.92 6.43
C THR A 3 6.19 2.94 5.44
N ILE A 4 7.05 3.67 4.74
CA ILE A 4 6.61 4.64 3.73
C ILE A 4 6.77 3.99 2.36
N TRP A 5 5.66 3.79 1.66
CA TRP A 5 5.63 3.32 0.29
C TRP A 5 5.58 4.50 -0.67
N ILE A 6 6.33 4.44 -1.77
CA ILE A 6 6.26 5.41 -2.87
C ILE A 6 5.60 4.71 -4.05
N THR A 7 4.41 5.16 -4.43
CA THR A 7 3.69 4.63 -5.59
C THR A 7 4.46 4.89 -6.88
N ARG A 8 4.28 4.02 -7.86
CA ARG A 8 4.71 4.20 -9.24
C ARG A 8 3.49 4.53 -10.11
N ASP A 9 3.72 4.84 -11.37
CA ASP A 9 2.62 5.17 -12.27
C ASP A 9 1.78 3.92 -12.51
N GLY A 10 0.47 4.01 -12.24
CA GLY A 10 -0.43 2.87 -12.36
C GLY A 10 -0.50 1.96 -11.13
N ASP A 11 0.17 2.32 -10.02
CA ASP A 11 0.05 1.58 -8.76
C ASP A 11 -1.36 1.68 -8.20
N VAL A 12 -1.83 0.62 -7.54
CA VAL A 12 -3.16 0.58 -6.92
C VAL A 12 -3.02 0.20 -5.45
N LEU A 13 -3.80 0.86 -4.58
CA LEU A 13 -3.72 0.62 -3.14
C LEU A 13 -3.92 -0.86 -2.78
N ASP A 14 -4.91 -1.48 -3.42
CA ASP A 14 -5.30 -2.87 -3.21
C ASP A 14 -4.14 -3.83 -3.51
N ALA A 15 -3.41 -3.61 -4.60
CA ALA A 15 -2.25 -4.43 -4.97
C ALA A 15 -1.05 -4.20 -4.05
N ILE A 16 -0.79 -2.95 -3.64
CA ILE A 16 0.26 -2.63 -2.67
C ILE A 16 -0.05 -3.33 -1.34
N CYS A 17 -1.28 -3.19 -0.86
CA CYS A 17 -1.72 -3.83 0.38
C CYS A 17 -1.72 -5.36 0.26
N ALA A 18 -2.11 -5.93 -0.88
CA ALA A 18 -2.07 -7.37 -1.12
C ALA A 18 -0.64 -7.92 -1.21
N THR A 19 0.29 -7.16 -1.80
CA THR A 19 1.70 -7.56 -1.92
C THR A 19 2.42 -7.43 -0.59
N HIS A 20 2.13 -6.37 0.17
CA HIS A 20 2.71 -6.13 1.48
C HIS A 20 2.04 -7.05 2.51
N TYR A 21 0.77 -6.87 2.83
CA TYR A 21 0.10 -7.57 3.94
C TYR A 21 -0.54 -8.91 3.57
N GLY A 22 -0.59 -9.26 2.28
CA GLY A 22 -1.35 -10.42 1.80
C GLY A 22 -2.82 -10.09 1.56
N THR A 23 -3.53 -11.04 0.95
CA THR A 23 -4.95 -10.87 0.57
C THR A 23 -5.95 -11.31 1.65
N GLU A 24 -5.50 -11.99 2.71
CA GLU A 24 -6.39 -12.60 3.72
C GLU A 24 -7.21 -11.57 4.50
N ASN A 25 -6.68 -10.37 4.75
CA ASN A 25 -7.36 -9.32 5.51
C ASN A 25 -7.33 -7.96 4.80
N LEU A 26 -7.35 -8.00 3.46
CA LEU A 26 -7.15 -6.82 2.62
C LEU A 26 -8.16 -5.70 2.94
N SER A 27 -9.43 -6.03 3.16
CA SER A 27 -10.46 -5.02 3.48
C SER A 27 -10.20 -4.29 4.81
N ALA A 28 -9.69 -4.99 5.82
CA ALA A 28 -9.34 -4.40 7.11
C ALA A 28 -8.06 -3.57 7.00
N VAL A 29 -7.06 -4.09 6.28
CA VAL A 29 -5.81 -3.40 5.95
C VAL A 29 -6.08 -2.09 5.20
N LEU A 30 -6.91 -2.12 4.16
CA LEU A 30 -7.29 -0.94 3.38
C LEU A 30 -7.93 0.12 4.27
N THR A 31 -8.84 -0.27 5.15
CA THR A 31 -9.48 0.66 6.10
C THR A 31 -8.45 1.32 6.99
N LEU A 32 -7.54 0.55 7.60
CA LEU A 32 -6.46 1.08 8.45
C LEU A 32 -5.52 2.02 7.69
N VAL A 33 -5.16 1.67 6.45
CA VAL A 33 -4.31 2.50 5.60
C VAL A 33 -5.03 3.79 5.22
N LEU A 34 -6.31 3.74 4.88
CA LEU A 34 -7.11 4.92 4.54
C LEU A 34 -7.34 5.83 5.76
N GLU A 35 -7.55 5.26 6.95
CA GLU A 35 -7.65 6.02 8.20
C GLU A 35 -6.32 6.70 8.55
N ALA A 36 -5.20 6.01 8.36
CA ALA A 36 -3.86 6.56 8.57
C ALA A 36 -3.48 7.60 7.49
N ASN A 37 -4.06 7.50 6.29
CA ASN A 37 -3.81 8.39 5.15
C ASN A 37 -5.10 9.09 4.71
N GLN A 38 -5.58 10.02 5.54
CA GLN A 38 -6.73 10.84 5.17
C GLN A 38 -6.49 11.56 3.84
N GLY A 39 -7.46 11.44 2.91
CA GLY A 39 -7.38 11.99 1.55
C GLY A 39 -6.77 11.04 0.51
N LEU A 40 -6.30 9.85 0.90
CA LEU A 40 -5.83 8.84 -0.07
C LEU A 40 -6.97 8.21 -0.87
N ALA A 41 -8.13 8.01 -0.24
CA ALA A 41 -9.33 7.50 -0.90
C ALA A 41 -9.86 8.45 -1.99
N GLU A 42 -9.68 9.76 -1.81
CA GLU A 42 -10.13 10.77 -2.78
C GLU A 42 -9.24 10.86 -4.03
N LYS A 43 -8.01 10.35 -3.95
CA LYS A 43 -7.07 10.32 -5.09
C LYS A 43 -7.47 9.28 -6.15
N GLY A 44 -8.40 8.38 -5.84
CA GLY A 44 -8.90 7.34 -6.75
C GLY A 44 -8.24 5.98 -6.55
N ALA A 45 -8.65 5.01 -7.39
CA ALA A 45 -8.18 3.63 -7.30
C ALA A 45 -6.76 3.42 -7.87
N VAL A 46 -6.33 4.30 -8.78
CA VAL A 46 -5.02 4.26 -9.44
C VAL A 46 -4.23 5.50 -9.07
N TYR A 47 -3.02 5.29 -8.58
CA TYR A 47 -2.13 6.34 -8.13
C TYR A 47 -1.08 6.67 -9.20
N PRO A 48 -0.82 7.96 -9.46
CA PRO A 48 0.37 8.36 -10.19
C PRO A 48 1.64 8.06 -9.40
N ALA A 49 2.78 8.03 -10.09
CA ALA A 49 4.08 7.89 -9.45
C ALA A 49 4.37 9.02 -8.44
N GLY A 50 5.02 8.69 -7.33
CA GLY A 50 5.53 9.65 -6.36
C GLY A 50 4.58 9.98 -5.20
N ILE A 51 3.46 9.27 -5.05
CA ILE A 51 2.60 9.41 -3.86
C ILE A 51 3.22 8.62 -2.71
N ARG A 52 3.35 9.28 -1.56
CA ARG A 52 3.82 8.68 -0.32
C ARG A 52 2.63 8.14 0.45
N ILE A 53 2.56 6.82 0.58
CA ILE A 53 1.54 6.12 1.36
C ILE A 53 2.19 5.65 2.66
N VAL A 54 1.59 6.01 3.78
CA VAL A 54 2.02 5.54 5.09
C VAL A 54 1.37 4.18 5.34
N LEU A 55 2.18 3.12 5.31
CA LEU A 55 1.77 1.76 5.61
C LEU A 55 1.94 1.53 7.13
N PRO A 56 0.85 1.47 7.93
CA PRO A 56 0.96 1.21 9.36
C PRO A 56 1.49 -0.20 9.62
N GLU A 57 2.10 -0.42 10.77
CA GLU A 57 2.63 -1.75 11.12
C GLU A 57 1.46 -2.68 11.48
N ILE A 58 0.96 -3.40 10.48
CA ILE A 58 -0.04 -4.44 10.65
C ILE A 58 0.74 -5.73 10.77
N THR A 59 0.56 -6.45 11.87
CA THR A 59 1.20 -7.74 12.13
C THR A 59 0.61 -8.82 11.21
N GLN A 60 0.93 -8.73 9.93
CA GLN A 60 0.71 -9.78 8.96
C GLN A 60 2.05 -10.05 8.31
N GLN A 61 2.45 -11.32 8.30
CA GLN A 61 3.79 -11.77 7.95
C GLN A 61 4.03 -11.54 6.45
N VAL A 62 4.47 -10.34 6.12
CA VAL A 62 4.91 -9.96 4.77
C VAL A 62 6.12 -10.83 4.45
N SER A 63 5.92 -11.84 3.59
CA SER A 63 7.05 -12.47 2.92
C SER A 63 7.58 -11.46 1.92
N GLU A 64 8.56 -10.66 2.34
CA GLU A 64 9.22 -9.62 1.55
C GLU A 64 9.61 -10.22 0.19
N SER A 65 8.84 -9.88 -0.84
CA SER A 65 9.21 -10.24 -2.20
C SER A 65 10.10 -9.12 -2.75
N PRO A 66 11.36 -9.39 -3.08
CA PRO A 66 12.30 -8.39 -3.57
C PRO A 66 12.02 -8.07 -5.04
N TYR A 67 10.92 -7.37 -5.34
CA TYR A 67 10.66 -6.91 -6.70
C TYR A 67 11.31 -5.55 -6.95
N SER A 68 12.62 -5.60 -7.22
CA SER A 68 13.33 -4.57 -7.95
C SER A 68 13.08 -4.78 -9.44
N LEU A 69 12.16 -4.03 -10.03
CA LEU A 69 11.95 -4.03 -11.49
C LEU A 69 11.80 -2.60 -11.99
N TRP A 70 12.92 -1.97 -12.31
CA TRP A 70 13.05 -1.07 -13.46
C TRP A 70 14.34 -1.45 -14.20
N ASP A 71 14.18 -2.03 -15.39
CA ASP A 71 15.08 -1.85 -16.54
C ASP A 71 14.25 -1.16 -17.63
#